data_AF-A0A164V0N5-F1
#
_entry.id   AF-A0A164V0N5-F1
#
_cell.length_a   1.000
_cell.length_b   1.000
_cell.length_c   1.000
_cell.angle_alpha   90.00
_cell.angle_beta   90.00
_cell.angle_gamma   90.00
#
_symmetry.space_group_name_H-M   'P 1'
#
loop_
_entity.id
_entity.type
_entity.pdbx_description
1 polymer ?
#
loop_
_entity_poly.entity_id
_entity_poly.type
_entity_poly.pdbx_seq_one_letter_code
_entity_poly.pdbx_strand_id
1 'polypeptide(L)'
;MRIGWNKKTVENNPQVFIYSGAERLMRMGPWNGVTFSGYPEFTVSGADQVSKLIYTDNEEEIFWYYTINNPANISIFVLNETRGLAQRFNWDPVTQKWYPFWTGSEDSCDFYRHFGAFSTCNPADVGAQGCECLPGYKSQGNPLRDKYQCLRHSEALVCGKGRGSWRSQE
;
A
#
# COMPACT_ATOMS: atom_id res chain seq x y z
N MET A 1 -13.77 0.08 11.08
CA MET A 1 -12.94 -0.02 9.86
C MET A 1 -13.55 -1.02 8.90
N ARG A 2 -13.30 -0.88 7.59
CA ARG A 2 -13.80 -1.84 6.59
C ARG A 2 -12.85 -1.96 5.41
N ILE A 3 -12.85 -3.12 4.76
CA ILE A 3 -12.20 -3.36 3.47
C ILE A 3 -13.17 -2.92 2.37
N GLY A 4 -12.66 -2.27 1.32
CA GLY A 4 -13.47 -1.95 0.16
C GLY A 4 -12.65 -1.82 -1.12
N TRP A 5 -13.32 -2.02 -2.25
CA TRP A 5 -12.75 -1.88 -3.58
C TRP A 5 -13.15 -0.52 -4.18
N ASN A 6 -12.30 0.07 -5.01
CA ASN A 6 -12.77 1.12 -5.91
C ASN A 6 -13.60 0.50 -7.06
N LYS A 7 -14.60 1.24 -7.55
CA LYS A 7 -15.29 0.88 -8.79
C LYS A 7 -14.28 0.90 -9.95
N LYS A 8 -14.39 -0.06 -10.88
CA LYS A 8 -13.60 -0.13 -12.14
C LYS A 8 -13.47 1.28 -12.74
N THR A 9 -12.26 1.82 -12.72
CA THR A 9 -11.94 3.06 -13.44
C THR A 9 -11.83 2.79 -14.94
N VAL A 10 -11.68 3.84 -15.75
CA VAL A 10 -11.43 3.72 -17.21
C VAL A 10 -10.23 2.80 -17.50
N GLU A 11 -9.30 2.70 -16.56
CA GLU A 11 -8.29 1.65 -16.48
C GLU A 11 -8.83 0.49 -15.64
N ASN A 12 -8.96 -0.68 -16.25
CA ASN A 12 -9.58 -1.89 -15.73
C ASN A 12 -8.73 -2.54 -14.62
N ASN A 13 -8.54 -1.85 -13.50
CA ASN A 13 -7.59 -2.24 -12.45
C ASN A 13 -8.15 -1.96 -11.04
N PRO A 14 -8.94 -2.90 -10.48
CA PRO A 14 -9.47 -2.80 -9.12
C PRO A 14 -8.35 -2.70 -8.07
N GLN A 15 -8.60 -1.92 -7.03
CA GLN A 15 -7.67 -1.65 -5.95
C GLN A 15 -8.39 -1.81 -4.62
N VAL A 16 -7.69 -2.40 -3.64
CA VAL A 16 -8.20 -2.55 -2.27
C VAL A 16 -7.81 -1.33 -1.44
N PHE A 17 -8.77 -0.85 -0.66
CA PHE A 17 -8.61 0.21 0.32
C PHE A 17 -9.12 -0.25 1.67
N ILE A 18 -8.46 0.21 2.73
CA ILE A 18 -8.94 0.10 4.10
C ILE A 18 -9.50 1.45 4.52
N TYR A 19 -10.72 1.44 5.05
CA TYR A 19 -11.45 2.64 5.46
C TYR A 19 -11.57 2.72 6.98
N SER A 20 -11.42 3.93 7.53
CA SER A 20 -11.82 4.28 8.88
C SER A 20 -13.02 5.22 8.81
N GLY A 21 -14.20 4.72 9.19
CA GLY A 21 -15.46 5.40 8.89
C GLY A 21 -15.67 5.60 7.38
N ALA A 22 -15.84 6.85 6.97
CA ALA A 22 -15.97 7.24 5.57
C ALA A 22 -14.62 7.50 4.87
N GLU A 23 -13.55 7.70 5.64
CA GLU A 23 -12.24 8.09 5.12
C GLU A 23 -11.40 6.88 4.69
N ARG A 24 -10.61 7.06 3.63
CA ARG A 24 -9.61 6.07 3.20
C ARG A 24 -8.39 6.21 4.09
N LEU A 25 -8.07 5.15 4.82
CA LEU A 25 -6.92 5.12 5.71
C LEU A 25 -5.66 4.66 4.97
N MET A 26 -5.79 3.58 4.19
CA MET A 26 -4.68 2.95 3.48
C MET A 26 -5.14 2.47 2.11
N ARG A 27 -4.22 2.36 1.16
CA ARG A 27 -4.45 1.80 -0.17
C ARG A 27 -3.51 0.62 -0.39
N MET A 28 -4.04 -0.59 -0.40
CA MET A 28 -3.23 -1.76 -0.76
C MET A 28 -2.80 -1.74 -2.23
N GLY A 29 -3.59 -1.08 -3.08
CA GLY A 29 -3.28 -0.90 -4.49
C GLY A 29 -3.81 -2.04 -5.37
N PRO A 30 -3.48 -2.01 -6.67
CA PRO A 30 -3.87 -3.05 -7.61
C PRO A 30 -3.13 -4.38 -7.38
N TRP A 31 -3.74 -5.46 -7.84
CA TRP A 31 -3.08 -6.76 -7.92
C TRP A 31 -2.03 -6.75 -9.04
N ASN A 32 -0.80 -7.15 -8.74
CA ASN A 32 0.31 -7.16 -9.71
C ASN A 32 0.61 -8.55 -10.30
N GLY A 33 -0.23 -9.55 -10.03
CA GLY A 33 0.00 -10.95 -10.41
C GLY A 33 0.57 -11.82 -9.28
N VAL A 34 1.16 -11.21 -8.25
CA VAL A 34 1.78 -11.91 -7.11
C VAL A 34 1.20 -11.42 -5.78
N THR A 35 1.05 -10.11 -5.62
CA THR A 35 0.53 -9.45 -4.40
C THR A 35 -0.10 -8.10 -4.77
N PHE A 36 -0.58 -7.37 -3.77
CA PHE A 36 -1.02 -5.98 -3.94
C PHE A 36 0.17 -5.02 -4.00
N SER A 37 0.21 -4.13 -4.99
CA SER A 37 1.40 -3.33 -5.30
C SER A 37 1.86 -2.38 -4.19
N GLY A 38 0.96 -2.00 -3.27
CA GLY A 38 1.28 -1.14 -2.14
C GLY A 38 1.93 -1.89 -0.97
N TYR A 39 1.87 -3.22 -0.94
CA TYR A 39 2.41 -4.06 0.15
C TYR A 39 3.06 -5.32 -0.43
N PRO A 40 4.27 -5.20 -1.01
CA PRO A 40 5.02 -6.34 -1.53
C PRO A 40 5.25 -7.44 -0.50
N GLU A 41 5.39 -7.07 0.77
CA GLU A 41 5.57 -7.95 1.93
C GLU A 41 4.29 -8.64 2.39
N PHE A 42 3.11 -8.24 1.88
CA PHE A 42 1.87 -9.02 2.04
C PHE A 42 1.82 -10.29 1.17
N THR A 43 2.92 -10.66 0.52
CA THR A 43 3.05 -11.91 -0.21
C THR A 43 3.18 -13.13 0.72
N VAL A 44 3.22 -14.33 0.13
CA VAL A 44 3.52 -15.58 0.82
C VAL A 44 5.01 -15.86 0.72
N SER A 45 5.67 -16.06 1.85
CA SER A 45 7.09 -16.44 1.93
C SER A 45 7.26 -17.81 2.56
N GLY A 46 8.46 -18.41 2.46
CA GLY A 46 8.72 -19.73 3.04
C GLY A 46 8.60 -19.81 4.57
N ALA A 47 8.68 -18.67 5.27
CA ALA A 47 8.47 -18.57 6.71
C ALA A 47 6.99 -18.31 7.08
N ASP A 48 6.12 -18.11 6.09
CA ASP A 48 4.71 -17.87 6.32
C ASP A 48 3.96 -19.17 6.66
N GLN A 49 2.98 -19.04 7.54
CA GLN A 49 2.03 -20.10 7.85
C GLN A 49 0.97 -20.29 6.75
N VAL A 50 0.77 -19.26 5.92
CA VAL A 50 -0.07 -19.27 4.73
C VAL A 50 0.65 -19.93 3.56
N SER A 51 -0.09 -20.65 2.71
CA SER A 51 0.44 -21.42 1.58
C SER A 51 0.28 -20.72 0.24
N LYS A 52 -0.81 -19.97 0.02
CA LYS A 52 -1.07 -19.22 -1.21
C LYS A 52 -1.88 -17.97 -0.94
N LEU A 53 -1.61 -16.91 -1.69
CA LEU A 53 -2.46 -15.74 -1.82
C LEU A 53 -3.17 -15.84 -3.17
N ILE A 54 -4.50 -15.75 -3.16
CA ILE A 54 -5.35 -15.93 -4.34
C ILE A 54 -6.17 -14.67 -4.54
N TYR A 55 -6.17 -14.19 -5.78
CA TYR A 55 -6.96 -13.05 -6.24
C TYR A 55 -7.88 -13.51 -7.37
N THR A 56 -9.15 -13.12 -7.30
CA THR A 56 -10.15 -13.38 -8.34
C THR A 56 -10.81 -12.08 -8.73
N ASP A 57 -10.89 -11.82 -10.03
CA ASP A 57 -11.60 -10.72 -10.66
C ASP A 57 -12.27 -11.25 -11.92
N ASN A 58 -13.57 -11.47 -11.84
CA ASN A 58 -14.39 -11.94 -12.94
C ASN A 58 -15.65 -11.07 -13.06
N GLU A 59 -16.62 -11.49 -13.89
CA GLU A 59 -17.85 -10.72 -14.11
C GLU A 59 -18.81 -10.74 -12.90
N GLU A 60 -18.68 -11.73 -12.02
CA GLU A 60 -19.56 -11.96 -10.87
C GLU A 60 -19.01 -11.32 -9.60
N GLU A 61 -17.71 -11.48 -9.33
CA GLU A 61 -17.10 -11.09 -8.08
C GLU A 61 -15.62 -10.68 -8.18
N ILE A 62 -15.21 -9.85 -7.20
CA ILE A 62 -13.84 -9.43 -6.99
C ILE A 62 -13.50 -9.65 -5.52
N PHE A 63 -12.55 -10.53 -5.26
CA PHE A 63 -12.12 -10.86 -3.91
C PHE A 63 -10.69 -11.38 -3.89
N TRP A 64 -10.13 -11.42 -2.69
CA TRP A 64 -8.87 -12.08 -2.43
C TRP A 64 -8.99 -12.87 -1.14
N TYR A 65 -8.22 -13.94 -1.03
CA TYR A 65 -8.13 -14.76 0.16
C TYR A 65 -6.78 -15.49 0.19
N TYR A 66 -6.51 -16.14 1.31
CA TYR A 66 -5.32 -16.94 1.46
C TYR A 66 -5.67 -18.36 1.92
N THR A 67 -4.84 -19.33 1.54
CA THR A 67 -5.04 -20.74 1.91
C THR A 67 -3.98 -21.19 2.91
N ILE A 68 -4.33 -22.13 3.79
CA ILE A 68 -3.41 -22.76 4.73
C ILE A 68 -3.47 -24.26 4.48
N ASN A 69 -2.35 -24.88 4.12
CA ASN A 69 -2.29 -26.31 3.83
C ASN A 69 -1.94 -27.17 5.05
N ASN A 70 -1.21 -26.61 6.02
CA ASN A 70 -0.87 -27.30 7.26
C ASN A 70 -1.97 -27.06 8.31
N PRO A 71 -2.73 -28.07 8.75
CA PRO A 71 -3.80 -27.88 9.73
C PRO A 71 -3.33 -27.36 11.10
N ALA A 72 -2.04 -27.49 11.42
CA ALA A 72 -1.47 -26.94 12.65
C ALA A 72 -1.25 -25.42 12.60
N ASN A 73 -1.26 -24.83 11.40
CA ASN A 73 -1.07 -23.40 11.21
C ASN A 73 -2.41 -22.67 11.34
N ILE A 74 -2.40 -21.51 12.01
CA ILE A 74 -3.59 -20.67 12.17
C ILE A 74 -3.20 -19.23 11.87
N SER A 75 -3.88 -18.60 10.92
CA SER A 75 -3.66 -17.21 10.54
C SER A 75 -4.98 -16.46 10.46
N ILE A 76 -5.03 -15.24 11.01
CA ILE A 76 -6.21 -14.38 10.99
C ILE A 76 -5.85 -12.99 10.45
N PHE A 77 -6.73 -12.43 9.63
CA PHE A 77 -6.66 -11.03 9.22
C PHE A 77 -7.63 -10.19 10.05
N VAL A 78 -7.12 -9.14 10.69
CA VAL A 78 -7.84 -8.32 11.68
C VAL A 78 -7.73 -6.85 11.31
N LEU A 79 -8.86 -6.13 11.38
CA LEU A 79 -8.89 -4.68 11.33
C LEU A 79 -8.94 -4.15 12.77
N ASN A 80 -7.85 -3.54 13.23
CA ASN A 80 -7.76 -2.94 14.54
C ASN A 80 -8.28 -1.49 14.49
N GLU A 81 -9.57 -1.32 14.79
CA GLU A 81 -10.23 -0.01 14.70
C GLU A 81 -9.62 1.05 15.62
N THR A 82 -9.24 0.65 16.84
CA THR A 82 -8.69 1.58 17.84
C THR A 82 -7.35 2.15 17.40
N ARG A 83 -6.53 1.35 16.71
CA ARG A 83 -5.20 1.78 16.23
C ARG A 83 -5.19 2.23 14.77
N GLY A 84 -6.24 1.95 14.01
CA GLY A 84 -6.25 2.22 12.58
C GLY A 84 -5.30 1.29 11.81
N LEU A 85 -5.14 0.03 12.22
CA LEU A 85 -4.21 -0.91 11.58
C LEU A 85 -4.96 -2.06 10.91
N ALA A 86 -4.48 -2.51 9.76
CA ALA A 86 -4.85 -3.79 9.18
C ALA A 86 -3.73 -4.79 9.45
N GLN A 87 -4.00 -5.97 10.00
CA GLN A 87 -2.94 -6.88 10.44
C GLN A 87 -3.26 -8.32 10.09
N ARG A 88 -2.24 -9.08 9.66
CA ARG A 88 -2.30 -10.55 9.60
C ARG A 88 -1.52 -11.09 10.79
N PHE A 89 -2.20 -11.83 11.65
CA PHE A 89 -1.60 -12.51 12.79
C PHE A 89 -1.45 -14.00 12.50
N ASN A 90 -0.34 -14.56 12.94
CA ASN A 90 -0.10 -16.00 12.94
C ASN A 90 -0.08 -16.50 14.38
N TRP A 91 -0.59 -17.70 14.60
CA TRP A 91 -0.58 -18.34 15.92
C TRP A 91 0.73 -19.11 16.10
N ASP A 92 1.45 -18.82 17.18
CA ASP A 92 2.59 -19.63 17.60
C ASP A 92 2.10 -20.71 18.59
N PRO A 93 2.14 -22.00 18.22
CA PRO A 93 1.71 -23.07 19.11
C PRO A 93 2.65 -23.30 20.30
N VAL A 94 3.92 -22.87 20.20
CA VAL A 94 4.92 -23.04 21.27
C VAL A 94 4.68 -22.01 22.37
N THR A 95 4.57 -20.73 22.01
CA THR A 95 4.35 -19.66 22.98
C THR A 95 2.87 -19.43 23.32
N GLN A 96 1.96 -20.05 22.56
CA GLN A 96 0.51 -19.87 22.66
C GLN A 96 0.10 -18.40 22.52
N LYS A 97 0.68 -17.71 21.54
CA LYS A 97 0.45 -16.28 21.31
C LYS A 97 0.24 -15.99 19.83
N TRP A 98 -0.58 -14.98 19.57
CA TRP A 98 -0.65 -14.33 18.27
C TRP A 98 0.54 -13.41 18.11
N TYR A 99 1.25 -13.52 17.00
CA TYR A 99 2.27 -12.57 16.60
C TYR A 99 1.88 -11.91 15.26
N PRO A 100 2.12 -10.60 15.09
CA PRO A 100 1.85 -9.93 13.84
C PRO A 100 2.85 -10.45 12.79
N PHE A 101 2.34 -11.08 11.74
CA PHE A 101 3.14 -11.47 10.58
C PHE A 101 3.24 -10.32 9.57
N TRP A 102 2.14 -9.58 9.40
CA TRP A 102 2.07 -8.40 8.54
C TRP A 102 1.27 -7.31 9.24
N THR A 103 1.71 -6.05 9.12
CA THR A 103 1.00 -4.88 9.63
C THR A 103 0.94 -3.82 8.55
N GLY A 104 -0.27 -3.35 8.28
CA GLY A 104 -0.60 -2.33 7.32
C GLY A 104 -0.95 -1.01 7.98
N SER A 105 -0.42 0.07 7.39
CA SER A 105 -0.19 1.39 7.99
C SER A 105 0.94 1.41 9.02
N GLU A 106 2.07 0.78 8.69
CA GLU A 106 3.23 0.66 9.58
C GLU A 106 3.97 2.00 9.74
N ASP A 107 4.06 2.77 8.65
CA ASP A 107 4.72 4.08 8.64
C ASP A 107 3.86 5.20 8.03
N SER A 108 4.44 6.41 7.94
CA SER A 108 3.76 7.58 7.39
C SER A 108 3.47 7.49 5.88
N CYS A 109 4.24 6.72 5.12
CA CYS A 109 4.08 6.53 3.67
C CYS A 109 2.82 5.73 3.33
N ASP A 110 2.43 4.82 4.23
CA ASP A 110 1.28 3.95 4.06
C ASP A 110 -0.07 4.66 4.16
N PHE A 111 -0.11 5.77 4.90
CA PHE A 111 -1.34 6.54 5.05
C PHE A 111 -1.75 7.14 3.71
N TYR A 112 -3.00 6.86 3.33
CA TYR A 112 -3.52 7.26 2.04
C TYR A 112 -3.46 8.78 1.85
N ARG A 113 -2.75 9.22 0.80
CA ARG A 113 -2.53 10.65 0.49
C ARG A 113 -1.94 11.43 1.67
N HIS A 114 -1.03 10.81 2.41
CA HIS A 114 -0.25 11.52 3.41
C HIS A 114 0.55 12.67 2.77
N PHE A 115 1.17 12.39 1.62
CA PHE A 115 1.86 13.36 0.78
C PHE A 115 1.03 13.83 -0.42
N GLY A 116 1.42 14.98 -0.97
CA GLY A 116 0.74 15.64 -2.08
C GLY A 116 0.86 14.91 -3.42
N ALA A 117 0.24 15.47 -4.46
CA ALA A 117 0.43 14.94 -5.80
C ALA A 117 1.88 15.19 -6.29
N PHE A 118 2.37 14.30 -7.15
CA PHE A 118 3.72 14.37 -7.74
C PHE A 118 4.87 14.30 -6.74
N SER A 119 4.63 13.71 -5.57
CA SER A 119 5.65 13.32 -4.62
C SER A 119 5.72 11.80 -4.48
N THR A 120 6.85 11.32 -3.99
CA THR A 120 7.07 9.96 -3.52
C THR A 120 7.34 9.97 -2.01
N CYS A 121 7.20 8.81 -1.38
CA CYS A 121 7.57 8.61 0.01
C CYS A 121 8.66 7.54 0.15
N ASN A 122 9.65 7.82 0.98
CA ASN A 122 10.69 6.91 1.40
C ASN A 122 10.79 6.97 2.93
N PRO A 123 10.36 5.94 3.67
CA PRO A 123 10.37 5.96 5.13
C PRO A 123 11.79 5.99 5.72
N ALA A 124 12.82 5.64 4.95
CA ALA A 124 14.21 5.72 5.37
C ALA A 124 14.80 7.13 5.28
N ASP A 125 14.18 8.05 4.54
CA ASP A 125 14.64 9.44 4.46
C ASP A 125 14.06 10.27 5.61
N VAL A 126 14.87 10.51 6.63
CA VAL A 126 14.48 11.24 7.85
C VAL A 126 14.32 12.75 7.60
N GLY A 127 14.78 13.28 6.46
CA GLY A 127 14.79 14.72 6.17
C GLY A 127 13.38 15.30 6.03
N ALA A 128 12.85 15.30 4.83
CA ALA A 128 11.53 15.82 4.50
C ALA A 128 10.36 14.92 5.00
N GLN A 129 10.52 14.29 6.17
CA GLN A 129 9.62 13.25 6.69
C GLN A 129 9.39 12.10 5.69
N GLY A 130 10.41 11.78 4.90
CA GLY A 130 10.34 10.79 3.84
C GLY A 130 9.79 11.28 2.51
N CYS A 131 9.39 12.54 2.36
CA CYS A 131 8.78 13.03 1.13
C CYS A 131 9.78 13.63 0.14
N GLU A 132 9.73 13.21 -1.12
CA GLU A 132 10.50 13.82 -2.20
C GLU A 132 9.61 14.14 -3.40
N CYS A 133 9.85 15.27 -4.07
CA CYS A 133 9.16 15.58 -5.32
C CYS A 133 9.72 14.73 -6.46
N LEU A 134 8.84 14.24 -7.34
CA LEU A 134 9.26 13.52 -8.53
C LEU A 134 10.16 14.40 -9.43
N PRO A 135 11.08 13.82 -10.22
CA PRO A 135 11.89 14.57 -11.16
C PRO A 135 11.06 15.50 -12.06
N GLY A 136 11.46 16.77 -12.14
CA GLY A 136 10.73 17.81 -12.87
C GLY A 136 9.69 18.56 -12.02
N TYR A 137 9.56 18.24 -10.73
CA TYR A 137 8.72 18.96 -9.77
C TYR A 137 9.57 19.54 -8.63
N LYS A 138 9.12 20.65 -8.05
CA LYS A 138 9.73 21.28 -6.87
C LYS A 138 8.65 21.55 -5.82
N SER A 139 9.04 21.43 -4.56
CA SER A 139 8.14 21.76 -3.45
C SER A 139 7.82 23.25 -3.46
N GLN A 140 6.56 23.58 -3.20
CA GLN A 140 6.12 24.94 -2.95
C GLN A 140 5.49 25.02 -1.56
N GLY A 141 5.77 26.11 -0.83
CA GLY A 141 5.26 26.32 0.52
C GLY A 141 6.10 25.66 1.61
N ASN A 142 5.61 25.69 2.83
CA ASN A 142 6.27 25.02 3.94
C ASN A 142 5.88 23.53 3.88
N PRO A 143 6.85 22.62 3.68
CA PRO A 143 6.54 21.22 3.45
C PRO A 143 5.78 20.55 4.62
N LEU A 144 6.01 21.03 5.85
CA LEU A 144 5.38 20.54 7.08
C LEU A 144 3.94 21.06 7.28
N ARG A 145 3.57 22.20 6.68
CA ARG A 145 2.23 22.80 6.83
C ARG A 145 1.32 22.54 5.63
N ASP A 146 1.89 22.52 4.44
CA ASP A 146 1.13 22.55 3.19
C ASP A 146 0.94 21.17 2.54
N LYS A 147 1.31 20.09 3.26
CA LYS A 147 1.38 18.70 2.76
C LYS A 147 2.16 18.60 1.45
N TYR A 148 3.48 18.88 1.52
CA TYR A 148 4.45 18.67 0.42
C TYR A 148 3.84 18.77 -0.99
N GLN A 149 3.42 19.98 -1.39
CA GLN A 149 2.87 20.20 -2.73
C GLN A 149 4.01 20.32 -3.73
N CYS A 150 4.10 19.34 -4.62
CA CYS A 150 5.08 19.32 -5.69
C CYS A 150 4.48 19.92 -6.95
N LEU A 151 4.97 21.09 -7.35
CA LEU A 151 4.55 21.77 -8.57
C LEU A 151 5.59 21.59 -9.67
N ARG A 152 5.10 21.51 -10.90
CA ARG A 152 5.95 21.30 -12.07
C ARG A 152 6.91 22.48 -12.24
N HIS A 153 8.17 22.18 -12.53
CA HIS A 153 9.12 23.18 -12.98
C HIS A 153 8.69 23.74 -14.35
N SER A 154 8.81 25.05 -14.56
CA SER A 154 8.47 25.69 -15.84
C SER A 154 9.27 25.12 -17.02
N GLU A 155 10.49 24.63 -16.76
CA GLU A 155 11.40 24.05 -17.76
C GLU A 155 11.26 22.53 -17.93
N ALA A 156 10.37 21.86 -17.17
CA ALA A 156 10.15 20.43 -17.34
C ALA A 156 9.41 20.17 -18.67
N LEU A 157 10.14 19.65 -19.66
CA LEU A 157 9.62 19.31 -20.99
C LEU A 157 8.61 18.15 -20.90
N VAL A 158 7.35 18.44 -21.21
CA VAL A 158 6.27 17.43 -21.27
C VAL A 158 6.22 16.73 -22.64
N CYS A 159 6.63 17.42 -23.70
CA CYS A 159 6.66 16.91 -25.06
C CYS A 159 7.88 17.45 -25.82
N GLY A 160 8.79 16.56 -26.20
CA GLY A 160 9.98 16.83 -27.01
C GLY A 160 10.67 15.51 -27.39
N LYS A 161 11.58 15.53 -28.38
CA LYS A 161 12.37 14.36 -28.81
C LYS A 161 13.32 13.92 -27.67
N GLY A 162 12.77 13.20 -26.70
CA GLY A 162 13.47 12.80 -25.47
C GLY A 162 12.52 12.30 -24.40
N ARG A 163 11.49 11.50 -24.77
CA ARG A 163 10.56 10.87 -23.81
C ARG A 163 11.31 9.87 -22.94
N GLY A 164 11.95 10.35 -21.88
CA GLY A 164 12.50 9.53 -20.82
C GLY A 164 11.39 9.18 -19.83
N SER A 165 11.19 7.89 -19.56
CA SER A 165 10.51 7.45 -18.35
C SER A 165 11.53 7.49 -17.23
N TRP A 166 11.19 8.14 -16.11
CA TRP A 166 11.93 7.98 -14.87
C TRP A 166 11.44 6.71 -14.19
N ARG A 167 12.38 5.86 -13.81
CA ARG A 167 12.12 4.71 -12.94
C ARG A 167 12.71 5.05 -11.59
N SER A 168 11.92 4.99 -10.52
CA SER A 168 12.47 5.01 -9.15
C SER A 168 13.39 3.80 -9.01
N GLN A 169 14.60 4.02 -8.52
CA GLN A 169 15.47 2.93 -8.10
C GLN A 169 14.95 2.49 -6.73
N GLU A 170 14.41 1.29 -6.66
CA GLU A 170 14.11 0.56 -5.41
C GLU A 170 15.36 -0.19 -4.94
#